data_AF-A0A6G4V5F5-F1
#
_entry.id   AF-A0A6G4V5F5-F1
#
_cell.length_a   1.000
_cell.length_b   1.000
_cell.length_c   1.000
_cell.angle_alpha   90.00
_cell.angle_beta   90.00
_cell.angle_gamma   90.00
#
_symmetry.space_group_name_H-M   'P 1'
#
loop_
_entity.id
_entity.type
_entity.pdbx_description
1 polymer ?
#
loop_
_entity_poly.entity_id
_entity_poly.type
_entity_poly.pdbx_seq_one_letter_code
_entity_poly.pdbx_strand_id
1 'polypeptide(L)'
;MTDVLVGDLLIARFAPFSAEKIKEKAERDYERLRLEGKSPIYAISTFGIVRPDERTSVDDLITTICETAPVQGRKVAVTTRRHLEAEGFRVERSEPPLHHHDVILGNELREMDVKRLEALLLADVRKNPAWDR
;
A
#
# COMPACT_ATOMS: atom_id res chain seq x y z
N MET A 1 0.24 5.60 15.86
CA MET A 1 0.49 6.59 14.81
C MET A 1 1.84 6.25 14.22
N THR A 2 1.88 5.95 12.93
CA THR A 2 3.09 5.60 12.20
C THR A 2 4.00 6.81 12.15
N ASP A 3 5.19 6.69 12.68
CA ASP A 3 6.23 7.71 12.54
C ASP A 3 6.90 7.56 11.17
N VAL A 4 6.78 8.57 10.32
CA VAL A 4 7.32 8.59 8.96
C VAL A 4 8.46 9.58 8.96
N LEU A 5 9.69 9.09 9.01
CA LEU A 5 10.87 9.93 9.11
C LEU A 5 11.25 10.53 7.75
N VAL A 6 12.08 11.58 7.75
CA VAL A 6 12.68 12.09 6.51
C VAL A 6 13.47 10.99 5.82
N GLY A 7 13.26 10.83 4.50
CA GLY A 7 13.86 9.77 3.71
C GLY A 7 13.13 8.43 3.79
N ASP A 8 12.18 8.24 4.71
CA ASP A 8 11.34 7.04 4.71
C ASP A 8 10.37 7.06 3.53
N LEU A 9 10.18 5.89 2.92
CA LEU A 9 9.11 5.66 1.96
C LEU A 9 7.80 5.43 2.73
N LEU A 10 6.91 6.42 2.71
CA LEU A 10 5.52 6.27 3.12
C LEU A 10 4.86 5.24 2.21
N ILE A 11 4.07 4.34 2.77
CA ILE A 11 3.19 3.44 2.02
C ILE A 11 1.74 3.72 2.42
N ALA A 12 0.95 4.10 1.43
CA ALA A 12 -0.47 4.39 1.54
C ALA A 12 -1.28 3.34 0.79
N ARG A 13 -2.30 2.81 1.45
CA ARG A 13 -3.35 2.01 0.82
C ARG A 13 -4.68 2.70 1.00
N PHE A 14 -5.48 2.74 -0.05
CA PHE A 14 -6.84 3.25 0.01
C PHE A 14 -7.81 2.10 0.24
N ALA A 15 -8.86 2.35 1.04
CA ALA A 15 -9.82 1.32 1.44
C ALA A 15 -10.35 0.54 0.21
N PRO A 16 -10.64 -0.77 0.35
CA PRO A 16 -10.73 -1.55 1.59
C PRO A 16 -9.42 -2.20 2.09
N PHE A 17 -9.36 -2.45 3.40
CA PHE A 17 -8.20 -3.04 4.11
C PHE A 17 -8.49 -4.41 4.74
N SER A 18 -9.71 -4.92 4.65
CA SER A 18 -10.05 -6.17 5.35
C SER A 18 -9.28 -7.35 4.77
N ALA A 19 -9.00 -8.35 5.60
CA ALA A 19 -8.33 -9.59 5.18
C ALA A 19 -9.01 -10.22 3.97
N GLU A 20 -10.35 -10.28 3.97
CA GLU A 20 -11.15 -10.76 2.84
C GLU A 20 -10.84 -9.99 1.54
N LYS A 21 -10.84 -8.65 1.60
CA LYS A 21 -10.58 -7.81 0.41
C LYS A 21 -9.12 -7.78 0.00
N ILE A 22 -8.19 -7.97 0.94
CA ILE A 22 -6.77 -8.17 0.64
C ILE A 22 -6.61 -9.48 -0.15
N LYS A 23 -7.20 -10.57 0.36
CA LYS A 23 -7.15 -11.89 -0.28
C LYS A 23 -7.73 -11.85 -1.70
N GLU A 24 -8.96 -11.34 -1.85
CA GLU A 24 -9.65 -11.21 -3.14
C GLU A 24 -8.80 -10.43 -4.16
N LYS A 25 -8.20 -9.31 -3.74
CA LYS A 25 -7.36 -8.49 -4.63
C LYS A 25 -6.05 -9.18 -5.01
N ALA A 26 -5.41 -9.88 -4.08
CA ALA A 26 -4.18 -10.61 -4.34
C ALA A 26 -4.43 -11.78 -5.31
N GLU A 27 -5.52 -12.52 -5.15
CA GLU A 27 -5.92 -13.60 -6.06
C GLU A 27 -6.18 -13.07 -7.47
N ARG A 28 -6.92 -11.95 -7.57
CA ARG A 28 -7.19 -11.31 -8.86
C ARG A 28 -5.92 -10.85 -9.56
N ASP A 29 -4.97 -10.27 -8.82
CA ASP A 29 -3.71 -9.82 -9.40
C ASP A 29 -2.84 -10.98 -9.87
N TYR A 30 -2.76 -12.05 -9.07
CA TYR A 30 -2.08 -13.29 -9.44
C TYR A 30 -2.64 -13.89 -10.74
N GLU A 31 -3.97 -14.02 -10.84
CA GLU A 31 -4.61 -14.54 -12.04
C GLU A 31 -4.40 -13.65 -13.26
N ARG A 32 -4.42 -12.32 -13.07
CA ARG A 32 -4.08 -11.37 -14.13
C ARG A 32 -2.66 -11.58 -14.64
N LEU A 33 -1.66 -11.66 -13.76
CA LEU A 33 -0.27 -11.90 -14.13
C LEU A 33 -0.11 -13.24 -14.87
N ARG A 34 -0.81 -14.29 -14.40
CA ARG A 34 -0.83 -15.60 -15.05
C ARG A 34 -1.38 -15.52 -16.48
N LEU A 35 -2.49 -14.82 -16.69
CA LEU A 35 -3.11 -14.63 -18.00
C LEU A 35 -2.27 -13.75 -18.93
N GLU A 36 -1.52 -12.79 -18.39
CA GLU A 36 -0.56 -11.96 -19.12
C GLU A 36 0.76 -12.71 -19.45
N GLY A 37 0.92 -13.96 -19.03
CA GLY A 37 2.14 -14.75 -19.24
C GLY A 37 3.34 -14.28 -18.40
N LYS A 38 3.09 -13.50 -17.35
CA LYS A 38 4.12 -13.04 -16.40
C LYS A 38 4.27 -14.04 -15.26
N SER A 39 5.38 -13.96 -14.53
CA SER A 39 5.58 -14.74 -13.30
C SER A 39 4.57 -14.26 -12.26
N PRO A 40 3.56 -15.09 -11.90
CA PRO A 40 2.50 -14.65 -11.02
C PRO A 40 2.99 -14.68 -9.57
N ILE A 41 2.64 -13.64 -8.81
CA ILE A 41 2.97 -13.50 -7.40
C ILE A 41 1.78 -12.87 -6.68
N TYR A 42 1.52 -13.29 -5.44
CA TYR A 42 0.47 -12.66 -4.67
C TYR A 42 0.99 -11.33 -4.14
N ALA A 43 0.31 -10.26 -4.54
CA ALA A 43 0.67 -8.91 -4.15
C ALA A 43 -0.59 -8.06 -3.96
N ILE A 44 -0.43 -6.94 -3.27
CA ILE A 44 -1.46 -5.91 -3.23
C ILE A 44 -0.92 -4.55 -3.62
N SER A 45 -1.69 -3.86 -4.46
CA SER A 45 -1.38 -2.50 -4.90
C SER A 45 -1.45 -1.48 -3.78
N THR A 46 -0.42 -0.65 -3.69
CA THR A 46 -0.25 0.46 -2.74
C THR A 46 0.39 1.64 -3.46
N PHE A 47 0.51 2.75 -2.76
CA PHE A 47 1.12 3.96 -3.27
C PHE A 47 2.20 4.42 -2.32
N GLY A 48 3.36 4.78 -2.86
CA GLY A 48 4.55 5.09 -2.08
C GLY A 48 5.20 6.39 -2.50
N ILE A 49 5.49 7.24 -1.52
CA ILE A 49 6.19 8.50 -1.72
C ILE A 49 7.18 8.74 -0.59
N VAL A 50 8.39 9.19 -0.92
CA VAL A 50 9.43 9.47 0.07
C VAL A 50 9.12 10.79 0.76
N ARG A 51 9.21 10.84 2.09
CA ARG A 51 9.10 12.10 2.83
C ARG A 51 10.36 12.93 2.61
N PRO A 52 10.28 14.11 1.97
CA PRO A 52 11.47 14.85 1.56
C PRO A 52 12.12 15.64 2.71
N ASP A 53 11.32 16.13 3.67
CA ASP A 53 11.78 16.95 4.79
C ASP A 53 10.82 16.90 6.00
N GLU A 54 11.25 17.48 7.13
CA GLU A 54 10.48 17.52 8.37
C GLU A 54 9.23 18.42 8.30
N ARG A 55 9.13 19.31 7.30
CA ARG A 55 8.01 20.23 7.14
C ARG A 55 6.85 19.58 6.40
N THR A 56 7.15 18.59 5.56
CA THR A 56 6.16 17.84 4.79
C THR A 56 5.40 16.90 5.71
N SER A 57 4.09 17.09 5.82
CA SER A 57 3.23 16.24 6.64
C SER A 57 2.82 14.97 5.90
N VAL A 58 2.35 13.96 6.63
CA VAL A 58 1.76 12.75 6.02
C VAL A 58 0.53 13.08 5.17
N ASP A 59 -0.25 14.09 5.57
CA ASP A 59 -1.44 14.50 4.83
C ASP A 59 -1.05 15.12 3.48
N ASP A 60 0.01 15.93 3.43
CA ASP A 60 0.55 16.49 2.18
C ASP A 60 0.99 15.37 1.22
N LEU A 61 1.70 14.36 1.74
CA LEU A 61 2.14 13.20 0.95
C LEU A 61 0.95 12.42 0.37
N ILE A 62 -0.11 12.19 1.16
CA ILE A 62 -1.33 11.52 0.68
C ILE A 62 -2.03 12.36 -0.38
N THR A 63 -2.11 13.68 -0.19
CA THR A 63 -2.66 14.60 -1.18
C THR A 63 -1.88 14.55 -2.49
N THR A 64 -0.53 14.59 -2.44
CA THR A 64 0.30 14.45 -3.64
C THR A 64 0.06 13.13 -4.37
N ILE A 65 -0.08 12.01 -3.65
CA ILE A 65 -0.43 10.72 -4.25
C ILE A 65 -1.78 10.81 -4.97
N CYS A 66 -2.81 11.39 -4.35
CA CYS A 66 -4.14 11.53 -4.95
C CYS A 66 -4.15 12.44 -6.20
N GLU A 67 -3.28 13.44 -6.26
CA GLU A 67 -3.17 14.36 -7.38
C GLU A 67 -2.41 13.76 -8.58
N THR A 68 -1.57 12.76 -8.33
CA THR A 68 -0.65 12.20 -9.35
C THR A 68 -1.00 10.78 -9.79
N ALA A 69 -1.83 10.06 -9.03
CA ALA A 69 -2.29 8.72 -9.34
C ALA A 69 -3.83 8.65 -9.31
N PRO A 70 -4.47 7.85 -10.19
CA PRO A 70 -5.93 7.71 -10.24
C PRO A 70 -6.44 6.83 -9.08
N VAL A 71 -6.32 7.31 -7.86
CA VAL A 71 -6.70 6.60 -6.64
C VAL A 71 -7.87 7.26 -5.94
N GLN A 72 -8.73 6.44 -5.36
CA GLN A 72 -9.91 6.90 -4.65
C GLN A 72 -10.12 6.07 -3.39
N GLY A 73 -10.73 6.69 -2.38
CA GLY A 73 -11.11 6.01 -1.15
C GLY A 73 -11.25 6.99 0.00
N ARG A 74 -12.31 6.85 0.79
CA ARG A 74 -12.61 7.76 1.92
C ARG A 74 -11.64 7.62 3.09
N LYS A 75 -11.02 6.45 3.23
CA LYS A 75 -10.03 6.13 4.26
C LYS A 75 -8.72 5.69 3.62
N VAL A 76 -7.62 6.04 4.26
CA VAL A 76 -6.26 5.66 3.87
C VAL A 76 -5.60 4.99 5.07
N ALA A 77 -5.03 3.82 4.85
CA ALA A 77 -4.13 3.15 5.78
C ALA A 77 -2.70 3.56 5.44
N VAL A 78 -1.93 3.92 6.46
CA VAL A 78 -0.57 4.45 6.30
C VAL A 78 0.42 3.61 7.09
N THR A 79 1.51 3.22 6.43
CA THR A 79 2.67 2.59 7.06
C THR A 79 3.95 3.09 6.38
N THR A 80 5.10 2.51 6.69
CA THR A 80 6.35 2.74 5.97
C THR A 80 6.86 1.46 5.34
N ARG A 81 7.67 1.59 4.29
CA ARG A 81 8.41 0.44 3.72
C ARG A 81 9.21 -0.28 4.79
N ARG A 82 9.93 0.47 5.63
CA ARG A 82 10.74 -0.08 6.73
C ARG A 82 9.92 -0.95 7.68
N HIS A 83 8.72 -0.50 8.06
CA HIS A 83 7.84 -1.28 8.93
C HIS A 83 7.31 -2.55 8.26
N LEU A 84 6.89 -2.46 6.98
CA LEU A 84 6.47 -3.64 6.22
C LEU A 84 7.60 -4.67 6.06
N GLU A 85 8.82 -4.20 5.77
CA GLU A 85 10.00 -5.06 5.63
C GLU A 85 10.43 -5.70 6.94
N ALA A 86 10.32 -4.99 8.07
CA ALA A 86 10.55 -5.55 9.40
C ALA A 86 9.56 -6.69 9.73
N GLU A 87 8.35 -6.63 9.18
CA GLU A 87 7.30 -7.65 9.32
C GLU A 87 7.39 -8.76 8.25
N GLY A 88 8.48 -8.77 7.46
CA GLY A 88 8.77 -9.80 6.48
C GLY A 88 8.07 -9.63 5.12
N PHE A 89 7.41 -8.50 4.87
CA PHE A 89 6.86 -8.18 3.56
C PHE A 89 7.91 -7.50 2.68
N ARG A 90 7.79 -7.66 1.36
CA ARG A 90 8.63 -6.93 0.40
C ARG A 90 7.79 -5.86 -0.29
N VAL A 91 8.36 -4.66 -0.45
CA VAL A 91 7.72 -3.56 -1.18
C VAL A 91 8.48 -3.31 -2.47
N GLU A 92 7.80 -3.42 -3.61
CA GLU A 92 8.41 -3.26 -4.92
C GLU A 92 7.73 -2.14 -5.69
N ARG A 93 8.51 -1.31 -6.39
CA ARG A 93 7.95 -0.27 -7.26
C ARG A 93 7.38 -0.93 -8.51
N SER A 94 6.14 -0.58 -8.87
CA SER A 94 5.40 -1.23 -9.96
C SER A 94 4.60 -0.25 -10.82
N GLU A 95 5.22 0.88 -11.15
CA GLU A 95 4.64 1.88 -12.05
C GLU A 95 4.44 1.33 -13.48
N PRO A 96 3.43 1.83 -14.23
CA PRO A 96 2.46 2.89 -13.89
C PRO A 96 1.26 2.42 -13.02
N PRO A 97 0.52 3.34 -12.37
CA PRO A 97 0.67 4.82 -12.35
C PRO A 97 1.83 5.31 -11.46
N LEU A 98 2.10 6.62 -11.45
CA LEU A 98 3.16 7.21 -10.61
C LEU A 98 2.94 6.86 -9.14
N HIS A 99 4.02 6.61 -8.40
CA HIS A 99 4.00 6.18 -7.01
C HIS A 99 3.41 4.79 -6.77
N HIS A 100 3.03 4.03 -7.81
CA HIS A 100 2.49 2.68 -7.62
C HIS A 100 3.57 1.72 -7.10
N HIS A 101 3.24 1.02 -6.02
CA HIS A 101 4.08 -0.01 -5.41
C HIS A 101 3.23 -1.23 -5.05
N ASP A 102 3.81 -2.40 -5.15
CA ASP A 102 3.20 -3.63 -4.70
C ASP A 102 3.80 -4.10 -3.38
N VAL A 103 2.94 -4.46 -2.43
CA VAL A 103 3.33 -5.21 -1.24
C VAL A 103 3.17 -6.69 -1.53
N ILE A 104 4.29 -7.40 -1.57
CA ILE A 104 4.38 -8.80 -1.92
C ILE A 104 4.00 -9.68 -0.72
N LEU A 105 3.00 -10.52 -0.91
CA LEU A 105 2.55 -11.55 0.05
C LEU A 105 3.27 -12.88 -0.14
N GLY A 106 3.86 -13.11 -1.32
CA GLY A 106 4.68 -14.28 -1.63
C GLY A 106 4.11 -15.12 -2.78
N ASN A 107 4.66 -16.32 -2.95
CA ASN A 107 4.23 -17.28 -4.00
C ASN A 107 3.02 -18.13 -3.57
N GLU A 108 2.69 -18.12 -2.28
CA GLU A 108 1.53 -18.79 -1.71
C GLU A 108 0.74 -17.76 -0.90
N LEU A 109 -0.59 -17.75 -1.06
CA LEU A 109 -1.45 -16.85 -0.31
C LEU A 109 -1.85 -17.46 1.04
N ARG A 110 -1.03 -17.22 2.06
CA ARG A 110 -1.27 -17.73 3.41
C ARG A 110 -2.18 -16.79 4.20
N GLU A 111 -3.17 -17.35 4.88
CA GLU A 111 -4.13 -16.59 5.69
C GLU A 111 -3.44 -15.76 6.79
N MET A 112 -2.37 -16.30 7.39
CA MET A 112 -1.55 -15.61 8.39
C MET A 112 -0.95 -14.31 7.86
N ASP A 113 -0.36 -14.33 6.66
CA ASP A 113 0.29 -13.16 6.06
C ASP A 113 -0.76 -12.09 5.71
N VAL A 114 -1.93 -12.51 5.24
CA VAL A 114 -3.07 -11.62 4.97
C VAL A 114 -3.55 -10.93 6.26
N LYS A 115 -3.74 -11.70 7.35
CA LYS A 115 -4.17 -11.16 8.66
C LYS A 115 -3.11 -10.24 9.26
N ARG A 116 -1.83 -10.58 9.15
CA ARG A 116 -0.72 -9.72 9.60
C ARG A 116 -0.74 -8.39 8.83
N LEU A 117 -0.91 -8.44 7.51
CA LEU A 117 -0.98 -7.22 6.70
C LEU A 117 -2.22 -6.38 7.00
N GLU A 118 -3.39 -6.99 7.20
CA GLU A 118 -4.58 -6.29 7.67
C GLU A 118 -4.31 -5.57 8.99
N ALA A 119 -3.73 -6.25 9.98
CA ALA A 119 -3.42 -5.65 11.28
C ALA A 119 -2.47 -4.44 11.15
N LEU A 120 -1.44 -4.54 10.31
CA LEU A 120 -0.51 -3.44 10.03
C LEU A 120 -1.20 -2.24 9.38
N LEU A 121 -2.09 -2.49 8.41
CA LEU A 121 -2.84 -1.43 7.73
C LEU A 121 -3.86 -0.78 8.66
N LEU A 122 -4.50 -1.56 9.54
CA LEU A 122 -5.49 -1.06 10.50
C LEU A 122 -4.86 -0.27 11.66
N ALA A 123 -3.56 -0.43 11.92
CA ALA A 123 -2.85 0.25 13.00
C ALA A 123 -2.80 1.78 12.84
N ASP A 124 -2.86 2.29 11.60
CA ASP A 124 -2.93 3.72 11.32
C ASP A 124 -3.84 4.03 10.12
N VAL A 125 -5.14 4.04 10.40
CA VAL A 125 -6.18 4.41 9.43
C VAL A 125 -6.64 5.83 9.67
N ARG A 126 -6.67 6.60 8.60
CA ARG A 126 -6.96 8.03 8.62
C ARG A 126 -8.03 8.36 7.58
N LYS A 127 -8.70 9.50 7.74
CA LYS A 127 -9.55 10.07 6.67
C LYS A 127 -8.66 10.52 5.53
N ASN A 128 -9.05 10.22 4.29
CA ASN A 128 -8.32 10.73 3.13
C ASN A 128 -8.45 12.27 3.05
N PRO A 129 -7.36 13.05 3.14
CA PRO A 129 -7.40 14.51 3.07
C PRO A 129 -7.92 15.04 1.73
N ALA A 130 -7.86 14.24 0.65
CA ALA A 130 -8.35 14.60 -0.67
C ALA A 130 -9.82 14.23 -0.95
N TRP A 131 -10.53 13.57 -0.02
CA TRP A 131 -11.87 13.02 -0.30
C TRP A 131 -13.00 14.06 -0.34
N ASP A 132 -12.90 15.14 0.43
CA ASP A 132 -13.93 16.20 0.47
C ASP A 132 -13.55 17.41 -0.39
N ARG A 133 -12.57 17.27 -1.29
CA ARG A 133 -12.16 18.31 -2.22
C ARG A 133 -12.92 18.22 -3.54
#